data_AF-A0A433I532-F1
#
_entry.id   AF-A0A433I532-F1
#
_cell.length_a   1.000
_cell.length_b   1.000
_cell.length_c   1.000
_cell.angle_alpha   90.00
_cell.angle_beta   90.00
_cell.angle_gamma   90.00
#
_symmetry.space_group_name_H-M   'P 1'
#
loop_
_entity.id
_entity.type
_entity.pdbx_description
1 polymer ?
#
loop_
_entity_poly.entity_id
_entity_poly.type
_entity_poly.pdbx_seq_one_letter_code
_entity_poly.pdbx_strand_id
1 'polypeptide(L)'
;TLLDQSLGQYAQSVVLPANLLPDALGLYELDGQQLLPLYGSLYPVTYDHNRLKWRLKHPKKVGVDTPRLEHNRRGAWRLSNENPLSWDDHHLFYRLGSEDFNVDQATAQPILKLTDTPSRALREVHSAGLAPPPLLSDTSKRFRIEREILHFIRAMTTYTASRSARASLQLLLVSALPGWPRSHALEVVDSHGKVLGQYPSQLNPDAEQVRISETDSHGPEPLKNIVLNTALIEALLGELPATQQERLFKLAKKIAEHAHQERAQLFDILYRQSEQSGTRLEKRLQNHHPAL
;
A
#
# COMPACT_ATOMS: atom_id res chain seq x y z
N THR A 1 -19.57 -3.36 18.45
CA THR A 1 -20.50 -2.26 18.11
C THR A 1 -21.56 -2.80 17.16
N LEU A 2 -22.84 -2.62 17.46
CA LEU A 2 -23.98 -3.21 16.70
C LEU A 2 -24.01 -2.89 15.19
N LEU A 3 -23.35 -1.81 14.75
CA LEU A 3 -23.27 -1.45 13.32
C LEU A 3 -22.49 -2.48 12.48
N ASP A 4 -21.40 -3.03 13.02
CA ASP A 4 -20.52 -3.95 12.29
C ASP A 4 -21.25 -5.25 11.87
N GLN A 5 -22.09 -5.78 12.78
CA GLN A 5 -22.94 -6.95 12.49
C GLN A 5 -24.03 -6.67 11.45
N SER A 6 -24.52 -5.43 11.32
CA SER A 6 -25.55 -5.07 10.34
C SER A 6 -25.00 -4.90 8.91
N LEU A 7 -23.72 -4.57 8.80
CA LEU A 7 -23.06 -4.36 7.51
C LEU A 7 -22.55 -5.65 6.87
N GLY A 8 -22.36 -6.73 7.64
CA GLY A 8 -21.77 -7.98 7.14
C GLY A 8 -22.42 -8.53 5.87
N GLN A 9 -23.72 -8.34 5.67
CA GLN A 9 -24.43 -8.77 4.45
C GLN A 9 -24.03 -8.01 3.18
N TYR A 10 -23.38 -6.85 3.29
CA TYR A 10 -22.91 -6.03 2.17
C TYR A 10 -21.42 -6.22 1.88
N ALA A 11 -20.68 -6.83 2.81
CA ALA A 11 -19.24 -7.02 2.67
C ALA A 11 -18.92 -8.03 1.57
N GLN A 12 -17.84 -7.80 0.84
CA GLN A 12 -17.27 -8.73 -0.13
C GLN A 12 -15.95 -9.30 0.37
N SER A 13 -15.82 -10.62 0.25
CA SER A 13 -14.56 -11.34 0.47
C SER A 13 -13.74 -11.37 -0.82
N VAL A 14 -13.19 -10.22 -1.20
CA VAL A 14 -12.29 -10.08 -2.35
C VAL A 14 -10.92 -9.59 -1.87
N VAL A 15 -9.87 -10.06 -2.55
CA VAL A 15 -8.50 -9.60 -2.31
C VAL A 15 -8.15 -8.63 -3.42
N LEU A 16 -7.84 -7.38 -3.07
CA LEU A 16 -7.40 -6.39 -4.06
C LEU A 16 -6.02 -6.78 -4.61
N PRO A 17 -5.78 -6.64 -5.91
CA PRO A 17 -4.44 -6.76 -6.47
C PRO A 17 -3.48 -5.77 -5.78
N ALA A 18 -2.24 -6.20 -5.53
CA ALA A 18 -1.28 -5.42 -4.74
C ALA A 18 -0.91 -4.05 -5.36
N ASN A 19 -1.13 -3.86 -6.65
CA ASN A 19 -0.86 -2.64 -7.40
C ASN A 19 -2.13 -1.83 -7.72
N LEU A 20 -3.31 -2.30 -7.32
CA LEU A 20 -4.55 -1.55 -7.52
C LEU A 20 -4.59 -0.40 -6.51
N LEU A 21 -4.65 0.82 -7.01
CA LEU A 21 -4.76 2.03 -6.20
C LEU A 21 -6.20 2.52 -6.20
N PRO A 22 -6.68 3.09 -5.08
CA PRO A 22 -7.99 3.70 -5.07
C PRO A 22 -7.99 5.01 -5.88
N ASP A 23 -9.17 5.44 -6.29
CA ASP A 23 -9.39 6.75 -6.89
C ASP A 23 -9.27 7.89 -5.86
N ALA A 24 -9.54 9.12 -6.30
CA ALA A 24 -9.49 10.31 -5.45
C ALA A 24 -10.50 10.30 -4.29
N LEU A 25 -11.58 9.53 -4.42
CA LEU A 25 -12.55 9.34 -3.36
C LEU A 25 -12.14 8.22 -2.41
N GLY A 26 -11.10 7.43 -2.69
CA GLY A 26 -10.73 6.26 -1.90
C GLY A 26 -11.45 4.98 -2.34
N LEU A 27 -12.07 4.96 -3.52
CA LEU A 27 -12.77 3.79 -4.07
C LEU A 27 -11.84 2.98 -4.96
N TYR A 28 -11.84 1.66 -4.78
CA TYR A 28 -11.14 0.73 -5.66
C TYR A 28 -12.05 0.31 -6.82
N GLU A 29 -11.53 0.31 -8.04
CA GLU A 29 -12.22 -0.26 -9.19
C GLU A 29 -11.73 -1.69 -9.44
N LEU A 30 -12.63 -2.67 -9.28
CA LEU A 30 -12.33 -4.08 -9.51
C LEU A 30 -13.51 -4.73 -10.24
N ASP A 31 -13.25 -5.36 -11.38
CA ASP A 31 -14.27 -6.05 -12.20
C ASP A 31 -15.50 -5.18 -12.51
N GLY A 32 -15.29 -3.89 -12.80
CA GLY A 32 -16.35 -2.92 -13.08
C GLY A 32 -17.19 -2.52 -11.86
N GLN A 33 -16.75 -2.86 -10.65
CA GLN A 33 -17.37 -2.44 -9.39
C GLN A 33 -16.50 -1.42 -8.67
N GLN A 34 -17.14 -0.42 -8.06
CA GLN A 34 -16.50 0.45 -7.09
C GLN A 34 -16.64 -0.15 -5.70
N LEU A 35 -15.49 -0.37 -5.05
CA LEU A 35 -15.37 -0.97 -3.73
C LEU A 35 -14.84 0.06 -2.74
N LEU A 36 -15.59 0.27 -1.67
CA LEU A 36 -15.25 1.14 -0.56
C LEU A 36 -14.61 0.32 0.57
N PRO A 37 -13.35 0.59 0.96
CA PRO A 37 -12.80 0.12 2.22
C PRO A 37 -13.48 0.82 3.39
N LEU A 38 -14.13 0.06 4.28
CA LEU A 38 -14.75 0.57 5.49
C LEU A 38 -14.68 -0.51 6.58
N TYR A 39 -14.35 -0.14 7.83
CA TYR A 39 -14.25 -1.10 8.94
C TYR A 39 -13.43 -2.38 8.64
N GLY A 40 -12.35 -2.26 7.86
CA GLY A 40 -11.50 -3.40 7.49
C GLY A 40 -12.11 -4.38 6.48
N SER A 41 -13.27 -4.07 5.90
CA SER A 41 -13.93 -4.84 4.84
C SER A 41 -14.10 -4.00 3.56
N LEU A 42 -14.38 -4.68 2.44
CA LEU A 42 -14.68 -4.03 1.16
C LEU A 42 -16.18 -4.10 0.89
N TYR A 43 -16.78 -2.95 0.58
CA TYR A 43 -18.20 -2.83 0.30
C TYR A 43 -18.44 -2.27 -1.10
N PRO A 44 -19.24 -2.92 -1.95
CA PRO A 44 -19.60 -2.35 -3.23
C PRO A 44 -20.52 -1.15 -3.02
N VAL A 45 -20.25 -0.06 -3.74
CA VAL A 45 -21.01 1.18 -3.65
C VAL A 45 -21.62 1.58 -4.98
N THR A 46 -22.64 2.42 -4.92
CA THR A 46 -23.25 3.03 -6.10
C THR A 46 -23.77 4.43 -5.77
N TYR A 47 -23.78 5.29 -6.78
CA TYR A 47 -24.40 6.61 -6.68
C TYR A 47 -25.87 6.54 -7.14
N ASP A 48 -26.78 6.77 -6.21
CA ASP A 48 -28.21 6.86 -6.49
C ASP A 48 -28.53 8.26 -7.04
N HIS A 49 -28.71 8.33 -8.35
CA HIS A 49 -28.95 9.58 -9.07
C HIS A 49 -30.31 10.21 -8.76
N ASN A 50 -31.30 9.42 -8.32
CA ASN A 50 -32.61 9.94 -7.92
C ASN A 50 -32.54 10.62 -6.56
N ARG A 51 -31.70 10.10 -5.66
CA ARG A 51 -31.54 10.60 -4.28
C ARG A 51 -30.34 11.51 -4.10
N LEU A 52 -29.48 11.61 -5.12
CA LEU A 52 -28.20 12.33 -5.09
C LEU A 52 -27.30 11.91 -3.92
N LYS A 53 -27.27 10.60 -3.63
CA LYS A 53 -26.53 10.03 -2.49
C LYS A 53 -25.79 8.75 -2.89
N TRP A 54 -24.59 8.59 -2.33
CA TRP A 54 -23.86 7.33 -2.33
C TRP A 54 -24.50 6.33 -1.38
N ARG A 55 -24.49 5.05 -1.75
CA ARG A 55 -25.13 3.97 -1.00
C ARG A 55 -24.37 2.68 -1.18
N LEU A 56 -24.46 1.79 -0.19
CA LEU A 56 -23.98 0.41 -0.34
C LEU A 56 -24.83 -0.32 -1.39
N LYS A 57 -24.23 -1.21 -2.17
CA LYS A 57 -24.96 -2.08 -3.09
C LYS A 57 -25.28 -3.39 -2.36
N HIS A 58 -26.53 -3.81 -2.42
CA HIS A 58 -26.91 -5.12 -1.88
C HIS A 58 -26.38 -6.23 -2.83
N PRO A 59 -25.79 -7.32 -2.31
CA PRO A 59 -25.15 -8.34 -3.17
C PRO A 59 -26.13 -9.06 -4.09
N LYS A 60 -27.36 -9.29 -3.63
CA LYS A 60 -28.38 -10.09 -4.35
C LYS A 60 -29.61 -9.32 -4.88
N LYS A 61 -29.91 -8.13 -4.36
CA LYS A 61 -31.19 -7.44 -4.59
C LYS A 61 -30.93 -6.10 -5.26
N VAL A 62 -31.58 -5.87 -6.39
CA VAL A 62 -31.54 -4.58 -7.11
C VAL A 62 -32.70 -3.72 -6.62
N GLY A 63 -32.47 -2.40 -6.48
CA GLY A 63 -33.53 -1.43 -6.17
C GLY A 63 -34.00 -1.36 -4.70
N VAL A 64 -33.32 -2.04 -3.78
CA VAL A 64 -33.68 -2.01 -2.34
C VAL A 64 -33.09 -0.81 -1.59
N ASP A 65 -33.72 -0.45 -0.45
CA ASP A 65 -33.18 0.59 0.42
C ASP A 65 -31.99 0.08 1.26
N THR A 66 -30.78 0.26 0.75
CA THR A 66 -29.49 0.05 1.42
C THR A 66 -28.95 1.28 2.15
N PRO A 67 -28.02 1.08 3.12
CA PRO A 67 -27.40 2.15 3.88
C PRO A 67 -26.79 3.24 2.99
N ARG A 68 -26.99 4.49 3.41
CA ARG A 68 -26.50 5.69 2.72
C ARG A 68 -25.14 6.09 3.26
N LEU A 69 -24.35 6.70 2.39
CA LEU A 69 -22.99 7.10 2.65
C LEU A 69 -22.80 8.61 2.49
N GLU A 70 -21.83 9.12 3.22
CA GLU A 70 -21.29 10.48 3.12
C GLU A 70 -19.77 10.40 2.98
N HIS A 71 -19.20 11.36 2.28
CA HIS A 71 -17.75 11.47 2.08
C HIS A 71 -17.29 12.93 2.10
N ASN A 72 -16.04 13.16 2.48
CA ASN A 72 -15.40 14.48 2.47
C ASN A 72 -14.68 14.81 1.14
N ARG A 73 -14.86 13.97 0.12
CA ARG A 73 -14.18 14.01 -1.19
C ARG A 73 -12.65 13.87 -1.11
N ARG A 74 -12.13 13.36 0.02
CA ARG A 74 -10.70 13.23 0.32
C ARG A 74 -10.42 11.89 1.00
N GLY A 75 -11.09 10.83 0.58
CA GLY A 75 -10.89 9.47 1.10
C GLY A 75 -11.65 9.11 2.38
N ALA A 76 -12.22 10.07 3.12
CA ALA A 76 -13.00 9.75 4.31
C ALA A 76 -14.45 9.42 3.94
N TRP A 77 -14.91 8.24 4.36
CA TRP A 77 -16.27 7.75 4.16
C TRP A 77 -16.95 7.39 5.47
N ARG A 78 -18.25 7.63 5.52
CA ARG A 78 -19.11 7.21 6.64
C ARG A 78 -20.53 6.89 6.23
N LEU A 79 -21.21 6.11 7.04
CA LEU A 79 -22.66 5.97 6.91
C LEU A 79 -23.33 7.27 7.36
N SER A 80 -24.40 7.66 6.69
CA SER A 80 -25.12 8.91 7.01
C SER A 80 -25.75 8.92 8.40
N ASN A 81 -25.95 7.75 9.02
CA ASN A 81 -26.52 7.60 10.36
C ASN A 81 -25.48 7.56 11.48
N GLU A 82 -24.18 7.65 11.15
CA GLU A 82 -23.13 7.70 12.17
C GLU A 82 -23.06 9.07 12.84
N ASN A 83 -22.68 9.05 14.12
CA ASN A 83 -22.52 10.25 14.94
C ASN A 83 -21.06 10.45 15.39
N PRO A 84 -20.25 11.23 14.65
CA PRO A 84 -18.86 11.52 15.00
C PRO A 84 -18.68 12.16 16.38
N LEU A 85 -19.70 12.83 16.92
CA LEU A 85 -19.61 13.45 18.24
C LEU A 85 -19.45 12.41 19.36
N SER A 86 -20.01 11.20 19.16
CA SER A 86 -19.94 10.09 20.11
C SER A 86 -18.69 9.21 19.99
N TRP A 87 -17.85 9.44 18.98
CA TRP A 87 -16.67 8.63 18.74
C TRP A 87 -15.55 8.95 19.74
N ASP A 88 -14.79 7.90 20.07
CA ASP A 88 -13.51 8.01 20.76
C ASP A 88 -12.41 8.51 19.80
N ASP A 89 -11.27 8.86 20.37
CA ASP A 89 -10.15 9.47 19.65
C ASP A 89 -9.57 8.56 18.56
N HIS A 90 -9.51 7.24 18.80
CA HIS A 90 -8.99 6.30 17.82
C HIS A 90 -9.97 6.14 16.66
N HIS A 91 -11.26 6.04 16.96
CA HIS A 91 -12.31 5.98 15.94
C HIS A 91 -12.33 7.28 15.11
N LEU A 92 -12.21 8.46 15.74
CA LEU A 92 -12.08 9.75 15.05
C LEU A 92 -10.88 9.77 14.09
N PHE A 93 -9.74 9.26 14.52
CA PHE A 93 -8.52 9.17 13.71
C PHE A 93 -8.69 8.16 12.56
N TYR A 94 -9.07 6.93 12.87
CA TYR A 94 -9.22 5.83 11.91
C TYR A 94 -10.21 6.18 10.79
N ARG A 95 -11.27 6.93 11.10
CA ARG A 95 -12.31 7.31 10.13
C ARG A 95 -11.95 8.44 9.18
N LEU A 96 -10.73 8.97 9.24
CA LEU A 96 -10.19 9.87 8.22
C LEU A 96 -9.91 9.14 6.89
N GLY A 97 -9.94 7.80 6.88
CA GLY A 97 -10.28 6.97 5.72
C GLY A 97 -9.15 6.62 4.73
N SER A 98 -7.99 7.28 4.79
CA SER A 98 -6.81 6.83 4.04
C SER A 98 -6.07 5.71 4.76
N GLU A 99 -5.27 4.94 4.03
CA GLU A 99 -4.40 3.90 4.60
C GLU A 99 -3.43 4.45 5.66
N ASP A 100 -3.09 5.74 5.59
CA ASP A 100 -2.24 6.41 6.58
C ASP A 100 -2.89 6.42 7.98
N PHE A 101 -4.22 6.35 8.05
CA PHE A 101 -4.97 6.36 9.32
C PHE A 101 -5.39 4.96 9.79
N ASN A 102 -5.16 3.92 8.99
CA ASN A 102 -5.50 2.53 9.29
C ASN A 102 -4.48 1.87 10.23
N VAL A 103 -4.35 2.42 11.44
CA VAL A 103 -3.42 1.96 12.46
C VAL A 103 -4.17 1.61 13.74
N ASP A 104 -3.56 0.80 14.60
CA ASP A 104 -4.12 0.46 15.91
C ASP A 104 -4.09 1.67 16.86
N GLN A 105 -4.86 1.58 17.95
CA GLN A 105 -4.95 2.66 18.93
C GLN A 105 -3.60 3.02 19.54
N ALA A 106 -2.72 2.02 19.74
CA ALA A 106 -1.38 2.21 20.27
C ALA A 106 -0.48 3.05 19.35
N THR A 107 -0.67 2.97 18.03
CA THR A 107 0.02 3.81 17.04
C THR A 107 -0.65 5.18 16.87
N ALA A 108 -1.98 5.24 16.87
CA ALA A 108 -2.72 6.48 16.65
C ALA A 108 -2.51 7.51 17.78
N GLN A 109 -2.43 7.06 19.04
CA GLN A 109 -2.26 7.94 20.19
C GLN A 109 -0.98 8.80 20.15
N PRO A 110 0.23 8.24 19.88
CA PRO A 110 1.43 9.03 19.67
C PRO A 110 1.31 10.05 18.53
N ILE A 111 0.68 9.70 17.42
CA ILE A 111 0.50 10.61 16.27
C ILE A 111 -0.38 11.81 16.66
N LEU A 112 -1.51 11.55 17.31
CA LEU A 112 -2.40 12.62 17.80
C LEU A 112 -1.69 13.56 18.78
N LYS A 113 -0.86 13.00 19.68
CA LYS A 113 -0.07 13.79 20.65
C LYS A 113 1.03 14.60 19.97
N LEU A 114 1.79 14.01 19.06
CA LEU A 114 2.90 14.67 18.36
C LEU A 114 2.43 15.85 17.51
N THR A 115 1.22 15.75 16.97
CA THR A 115 0.62 16.77 16.10
C THR A 115 -0.29 17.74 16.84
N ASP A 116 -0.38 17.62 18.18
CA ASP A 116 -1.30 18.37 19.03
C ASP A 116 -2.73 18.44 18.45
N THR A 117 -3.24 17.29 17.98
CA THR A 117 -4.56 17.22 17.35
C THR A 117 -5.61 16.81 18.39
N PRO A 118 -6.44 17.74 18.90
CA PRO A 118 -7.46 17.40 19.88
C PRO A 118 -8.68 16.75 19.23
N SER A 119 -9.38 15.91 19.98
CA SER A 119 -10.60 15.23 19.50
C SER A 119 -11.69 16.18 19.02
N ARG A 120 -11.79 17.39 19.58
CA ARG A 120 -12.70 18.45 19.10
C ARG A 120 -12.45 18.82 17.63
N ALA A 121 -11.18 18.88 17.21
CA ALA A 121 -10.81 19.24 15.84
C ALA A 121 -11.20 18.11 14.89
N LEU A 122 -10.99 16.84 15.28
CA LEU A 122 -11.43 15.72 14.46
C LEU A 122 -12.95 15.61 14.37
N ARG A 123 -13.68 15.91 15.45
CA ARG A 123 -15.14 15.98 15.42
C ARG A 123 -15.63 17.03 14.42
N GLU A 124 -14.99 18.20 14.38
CA GLU A 124 -15.25 19.25 13.40
C GLU A 124 -14.93 18.79 11.97
N VAL A 125 -13.79 18.13 11.76
CA VAL A 125 -13.42 17.55 10.46
C VAL A 125 -14.52 16.62 9.94
N HIS A 126 -15.04 15.75 10.80
CA HIS A 126 -16.10 14.82 10.42
C HIS A 126 -17.47 15.48 10.23
N SER A 127 -17.84 16.44 11.08
CA SER A 127 -19.15 17.10 11.01
C SER A 127 -19.26 18.07 9.83
N ALA A 128 -18.18 18.79 9.51
CA ALA A 128 -18.13 19.75 8.43
C ALA A 128 -17.57 19.16 7.11
N GLY A 129 -17.22 17.87 7.08
CA GLY A 129 -16.69 17.20 5.89
C GLY A 129 -15.36 17.82 5.41
N LEU A 130 -14.49 18.21 6.34
CA LEU A 130 -13.22 18.85 6.04
C LEU A 130 -12.14 17.82 5.69
N ALA A 131 -11.02 18.33 5.18
CA ALA A 131 -9.79 17.55 5.07
C ALA A 131 -9.23 17.26 6.47
N PRO A 132 -8.51 16.14 6.66
CA PRO A 132 -7.72 15.95 7.87
C PRO A 132 -6.68 17.06 8.03
N PRO A 133 -6.31 17.45 9.28
CA PRO A 133 -5.29 18.47 9.52
C PRO A 133 -3.98 18.12 8.78
N PRO A 134 -3.34 19.05 8.06
CA PRO A 134 -2.18 18.73 7.22
C PRO A 134 -1.01 18.07 7.97
N LEU A 135 -0.69 18.56 9.16
CA LEU A 135 0.37 17.98 10.00
C LEU A 135 0.02 16.56 10.47
N LEU A 136 -1.25 16.30 10.75
CA LEU A 136 -1.74 14.96 11.08
C LEU A 136 -1.57 14.02 9.88
N SER A 137 -2.00 14.44 8.69
CA SER A 137 -1.87 13.66 7.46
C SER A 137 -0.41 13.31 7.15
N ASP A 138 0.50 14.29 7.19
CA ASP A 138 1.92 14.07 6.93
C ASP A 138 2.54 13.13 7.98
N THR A 139 2.25 13.35 9.26
CA THR A 139 2.77 12.51 10.34
C THR A 139 2.26 11.08 10.22
N SER A 140 0.97 10.87 9.98
CA SER A 140 0.37 9.55 9.76
C SER A 140 1.04 8.81 8.61
N LYS A 141 1.27 9.50 7.48
CA LYS A 141 1.98 8.95 6.31
C LYS A 141 3.40 8.50 6.65
N ARG A 142 4.16 9.34 7.37
CA ARG A 142 5.52 9.01 7.83
C ARG A 142 5.51 7.77 8.74
N PHE A 143 4.58 7.69 9.68
CA PHE A 143 4.42 6.52 10.54
C PHE A 143 4.07 5.26 9.75
N ARG A 144 3.20 5.36 8.74
CA ARG A 144 2.88 4.21 7.86
C ARG A 144 4.12 3.72 7.10
N ILE A 145 4.87 4.61 6.47
CA ILE A 145 6.10 4.27 5.73
C ILE A 145 7.12 3.60 6.66
N GLU A 146 7.29 4.14 7.86
CA GLU A 146 8.21 3.59 8.85
C GLU A 146 7.80 2.17 9.28
N ARG A 147 6.51 1.96 9.56
CA ARG A 147 5.97 0.64 9.88
C ARG A 147 6.12 -0.35 8.72
N GLU A 148 5.95 0.12 7.49
CA GLU A 148 6.12 -0.70 6.29
C GLU A 148 7.56 -1.21 6.16
N ILE A 149 8.55 -0.34 6.37
CA ILE A 149 9.97 -0.72 6.36
C ILE A 149 10.27 -1.73 7.47
N LEU A 150 9.82 -1.48 8.69
CA LEU A 150 10.04 -2.39 9.82
C LEU A 150 9.36 -3.74 9.62
N HIS A 151 8.16 -3.76 9.04
CA HIS A 151 7.45 -5.00 8.69
C HIS A 151 8.21 -5.77 7.62
N PHE A 152 8.69 -5.08 6.58
CA PHE A 152 9.50 -5.67 5.53
C PHE A 152 10.78 -6.32 6.10
N ILE A 153 11.54 -5.59 6.92
CA ILE A 153 12.77 -6.12 7.56
C ILE A 153 12.45 -7.39 8.35
N ARG A 154 11.41 -7.34 9.19
CA ARG A 154 10.98 -8.50 9.99
C ARG A 154 10.57 -9.69 9.12
N ALA A 155 9.80 -9.45 8.07
CA ALA A 155 9.38 -10.49 7.14
C ALA A 155 10.59 -11.14 6.44
N MET A 156 11.59 -10.34 6.04
CA MET A 156 12.81 -10.84 5.40
C MET A 156 13.75 -11.61 6.34
N THR A 157 13.73 -11.33 7.65
CA THR A 157 14.47 -12.15 8.63
C THR A 157 13.84 -13.52 8.90
N THR A 158 12.56 -13.72 8.54
CA THR A 158 11.82 -14.96 8.80
C THR A 158 11.58 -15.69 7.48
N TYR A 159 12.22 -16.84 7.27
CA TYR A 159 12.20 -17.56 5.98
C TYR A 159 10.79 -17.73 5.38
N THR A 160 9.83 -18.19 6.18
CA THR A 160 8.44 -18.44 5.75
C THR A 160 7.67 -17.15 5.43
N ALA A 161 8.06 -16.01 6.02
CA ALA A 161 7.42 -14.72 5.82
C ALA A 161 8.08 -13.90 4.69
N SER A 162 9.26 -14.28 4.20
CA SER A 162 9.91 -13.60 3.07
C SER A 162 9.01 -13.56 1.81
N ARG A 163 8.17 -14.58 1.62
CA ARG A 163 7.18 -14.65 0.53
C ARG A 163 6.02 -13.68 0.65
N SER A 164 5.75 -13.14 1.85
CA SER A 164 4.73 -12.10 2.08
C SER A 164 5.33 -10.70 2.18
N ALA A 165 6.66 -10.56 2.14
CA ALA A 165 7.32 -9.27 2.09
C ALA A 165 7.09 -8.59 0.74
N ARG A 166 6.96 -7.25 0.74
CA ARG A 166 6.69 -6.45 -0.46
C ARG A 166 7.71 -6.74 -1.58
N ALA A 167 7.24 -7.37 -2.66
CA ALA A 167 8.11 -7.86 -3.74
C ALA A 167 8.97 -6.76 -4.39
N SER A 168 8.39 -5.57 -4.62
CA SER A 168 9.11 -4.42 -5.15
C SER A 168 10.27 -3.96 -4.25
N LEU A 169 10.13 -4.05 -2.92
CA LEU A 169 11.22 -3.75 -1.99
C LEU A 169 12.30 -4.84 -2.02
N GLN A 170 11.94 -6.12 -2.19
CA GLN A 170 12.92 -7.20 -2.34
C GLN A 170 13.83 -6.95 -3.55
N LEU A 171 13.24 -6.62 -4.71
CA LEU A 171 13.98 -6.37 -5.95
C LEU A 171 14.81 -5.08 -5.90
N LEU A 172 14.28 -4.03 -5.27
CA LEU A 172 15.02 -2.78 -5.06
C LEU A 172 16.26 -3.03 -4.19
N LEU A 173 16.10 -3.70 -3.05
CA LEU A 173 17.18 -3.87 -2.08
C LEU A 173 18.21 -4.90 -2.52
N VAL A 174 17.79 -5.99 -3.19
CA VAL A 174 18.74 -7.00 -3.67
C VAL A 174 19.69 -6.42 -4.73
N SER A 175 19.20 -5.53 -5.60
CA SER A 175 20.01 -4.86 -6.60
C SER A 175 20.88 -3.72 -6.04
N ALA A 176 20.57 -3.26 -4.83
CA ALA A 176 21.36 -2.28 -4.09
C ALA A 176 22.41 -2.92 -3.14
N LEU A 177 22.40 -4.24 -2.98
CA LEU A 177 23.29 -4.93 -2.05
C LEU A 177 24.78 -4.68 -2.38
N PRO A 178 25.62 -4.45 -1.36
CA PRO A 178 27.07 -4.53 -1.52
C PRO A 178 27.48 -5.91 -2.03
N GLY A 179 28.14 -5.95 -3.18
CA GLY A 179 28.53 -7.18 -3.87
C GLY A 179 27.70 -7.51 -5.11
N TRP A 180 26.68 -6.72 -5.45
CA TRP A 180 26.03 -6.85 -6.76
C TRP A 180 27.07 -6.70 -7.88
N PRO A 181 27.30 -7.74 -8.72
CA PRO A 181 28.39 -7.73 -9.67
C PRO A 181 28.09 -6.80 -10.85
N ARG A 182 29.11 -6.03 -11.28
CA ARG A 182 29.01 -5.13 -12.44
C ARG A 182 28.75 -5.85 -13.77
N SER A 183 28.94 -7.15 -13.79
CA SER A 183 28.67 -8.03 -14.94
C SER A 183 27.20 -8.46 -15.03
N HIS A 184 26.32 -8.05 -14.13
CA HIS A 184 24.91 -8.44 -14.15
C HIS A 184 23.96 -7.26 -14.02
N ALA A 185 22.84 -7.35 -14.71
CA ALA A 185 21.71 -6.43 -14.59
C ALA A 185 20.41 -7.21 -14.40
N LEU A 186 19.55 -6.70 -13.53
CA LEU A 186 18.20 -7.20 -13.32
C LEU A 186 17.24 -6.47 -14.27
N GLU A 187 16.45 -7.21 -15.04
CA GLU A 187 15.41 -6.63 -15.90
C GLU A 187 14.05 -7.20 -15.53
N VAL A 188 13.06 -6.33 -15.35
CA VAL A 188 11.64 -6.71 -15.29
C VAL A 188 11.06 -6.54 -16.68
N VAL A 189 10.47 -7.58 -17.25
CA VAL A 189 9.95 -7.59 -18.62
C VAL A 189 8.47 -7.94 -18.67
N ASP A 190 7.72 -7.34 -19.61
CA ASP A 190 6.34 -7.72 -19.88
C ASP A 190 6.23 -9.06 -20.65
N SER A 191 5.00 -9.50 -20.95
CA SER A 191 4.74 -10.72 -21.71
C SER A 191 5.28 -10.72 -23.15
N HIS A 192 5.63 -9.56 -23.69
CA HIS A 192 6.21 -9.38 -25.02
C HIS A 192 7.74 -9.19 -24.97
N GLY A 193 8.35 -9.29 -23.77
CA GLY A 193 9.78 -9.11 -23.58
C GLY A 193 10.23 -7.64 -23.53
N LYS A 194 9.30 -6.68 -23.43
CA LYS A 194 9.64 -5.27 -23.28
C LYS A 194 10.09 -5.01 -21.84
N VAL A 195 11.22 -4.33 -21.68
CA VAL A 195 11.75 -3.94 -20.36
C VAL A 195 10.86 -2.87 -19.73
N LEU A 196 10.32 -3.18 -18.55
CA LEU A 196 9.52 -2.31 -17.71
C LEU A 196 10.36 -1.61 -16.63
N GLY A 197 11.44 -2.24 -16.18
CA GLY A 197 12.35 -1.70 -15.19
C GLY A 197 13.69 -2.43 -15.20
N GLN A 198 14.75 -1.74 -14.78
CA GLN A 198 16.11 -2.26 -14.84
C GLN A 198 16.98 -1.77 -13.68
N TYR A 199 17.82 -2.67 -13.14
CA TYR A 199 18.67 -2.41 -11.99
C TYR A 199 20.08 -3.04 -12.12
N PRO A 200 21.17 -2.30 -11.84
CA PRO A 200 21.21 -0.86 -11.61
C PRO A 200 20.79 -0.06 -12.85
N SER A 201 20.36 1.19 -12.68
CA SER A 201 19.85 2.03 -13.78
C SER A 201 20.90 2.37 -14.85
N GLN A 202 22.19 2.18 -14.53
CA GLN A 202 23.30 2.38 -15.46
C GLN A 202 23.91 1.03 -15.79
N LEU A 203 23.76 0.62 -17.06
CA LEU A 203 24.24 -0.66 -17.54
C LEU A 203 25.70 -0.62 -17.96
N ASN A 204 26.37 -1.75 -17.70
CA ASN A 204 27.47 -2.18 -18.54
C ASN A 204 26.87 -2.88 -19.79
N PRO A 205 27.22 -2.47 -21.02
CA PRO A 205 26.70 -3.10 -22.25
C PRO A 205 26.90 -4.61 -22.32
N ASP A 206 27.96 -5.11 -21.67
CA ASP A 206 28.32 -6.54 -21.65
C ASP A 206 27.76 -7.29 -20.44
N ALA A 207 26.85 -6.67 -19.67
CA ALA A 207 26.26 -7.32 -18.50
C ALA A 207 25.29 -8.44 -18.90
N GLU A 208 25.40 -9.57 -18.22
CA GLU A 208 24.41 -10.65 -18.27
C GLU A 208 23.07 -10.15 -17.71
N GLN A 209 22.00 -10.38 -18.47
CA GLN A 209 20.65 -9.95 -18.12
C GLN A 209 19.91 -11.04 -17.36
N VAL A 210 19.62 -10.77 -16.09
CA VAL A 210 18.77 -11.60 -15.25
C VAL A 210 17.35 -11.07 -15.38
N ARG A 211 16.57 -11.71 -16.25
CA ARG A 211 15.19 -11.32 -16.56
C ARG A 211 14.19 -11.92 -15.57
N ILE A 212 13.24 -11.11 -15.12
CA ILE A 212 12.09 -11.49 -14.31
C ILE A 212 10.84 -11.02 -15.04
N SER A 213 9.81 -11.86 -15.12
CA SER A 213 8.54 -11.43 -15.72
C SER A 213 7.84 -10.41 -14.82
N GLU A 214 7.03 -9.52 -15.40
CA GLU A 214 6.21 -8.58 -14.64
C GLU A 214 5.38 -9.29 -13.56
N THR A 215 4.77 -10.42 -13.91
CA THR A 215 4.01 -11.27 -13.00
C THR A 215 4.86 -11.77 -11.84
N ASP A 216 6.06 -12.30 -12.10
CA ASP A 216 6.95 -12.80 -11.05
C ASP A 216 7.51 -11.68 -10.18
N SER A 217 7.71 -10.49 -10.74
CA SER A 217 8.21 -9.31 -10.02
C SER A 217 7.24 -8.80 -8.95
N HIS A 218 5.96 -9.15 -9.09
CA HIS A 218 4.88 -8.87 -8.14
C HIS A 218 4.39 -10.13 -7.43
N GLY A 219 4.95 -11.30 -7.75
CA GLY A 219 4.56 -12.59 -7.22
C GLY A 219 5.14 -12.90 -5.84
N PRO A 220 4.84 -14.09 -5.29
CA PRO A 220 5.30 -14.51 -3.97
C PRO A 220 6.80 -14.88 -3.91
N GLU A 221 7.47 -15.02 -5.05
CA GLU A 221 8.88 -15.45 -5.13
C GLU A 221 9.72 -14.56 -6.07
N PRO A 222 9.78 -13.23 -5.82
CA PRO A 222 10.46 -12.30 -6.73
C PRO A 222 11.97 -12.56 -6.83
N LEU A 223 12.58 -13.24 -5.85
CA LEU A 223 14.02 -13.54 -5.82
C LEU A 223 14.39 -14.86 -6.50
N LYS A 224 13.43 -15.60 -7.06
CA LYS A 224 13.66 -16.94 -7.64
C LYS A 224 14.77 -16.94 -8.69
N ASN A 225 14.74 -16.02 -9.64
CA ASN A 225 15.72 -15.99 -10.73
C ASN A 225 17.13 -15.58 -10.26
N ILE A 226 17.22 -14.79 -9.18
CA ILE A 226 18.49 -14.43 -8.54
C ILE A 226 19.11 -15.64 -7.86
N VAL A 227 18.30 -16.42 -7.14
CA VAL A 227 18.76 -17.63 -6.41
C VAL A 227 19.22 -18.75 -7.35
N LEU A 228 18.70 -18.78 -8.59
CA LEU A 228 19.10 -19.72 -9.63
C LEU A 228 20.47 -19.38 -10.26
N ASN A 229 20.86 -18.10 -10.25
CA ASN A 229 22.14 -17.67 -10.81
C ASN A 229 23.26 -17.84 -9.77
N THR A 230 24.17 -18.80 -10.02
CA THR A 230 25.25 -19.13 -9.09
C THR A 230 26.28 -18.02 -8.96
N ALA A 231 26.62 -17.32 -10.06
CA ALA A 231 27.57 -16.22 -10.04
C ALA A 231 27.06 -15.04 -9.20
N LEU A 232 25.77 -14.70 -9.32
CA LEU A 232 25.11 -13.71 -8.46
C LEU A 232 25.16 -14.14 -7.00
N ILE A 233 24.81 -15.39 -6.69
CA ILE A 233 24.78 -15.86 -5.30
C ILE A 233 26.17 -15.89 -4.68
N GLU A 234 27.19 -16.33 -5.40
CA GLU A 234 28.58 -16.28 -4.92
C GLU A 234 29.03 -14.84 -4.67
N ALA A 235 28.73 -13.92 -5.58
CA ALA A 235 29.08 -12.50 -5.43
C ALA A 235 28.34 -11.84 -4.25
N LEU A 236 27.05 -12.17 -4.08
CA LEU A 236 26.20 -11.57 -3.06
C LEU A 236 26.39 -12.21 -1.69
N LEU A 237 26.66 -13.50 -1.58
CA LEU A 237 26.79 -14.18 -0.27
C LEU A 237 28.25 -14.43 0.13
N GLY A 238 29.19 -14.42 -0.82
CA GLY A 238 30.57 -14.85 -0.60
C GLY A 238 30.74 -16.37 -0.51
N GLU A 239 29.67 -17.12 -0.78
CA GLU A 239 29.61 -18.58 -0.76
C GLU A 239 28.51 -19.06 -1.70
N LEU A 240 28.56 -20.34 -2.11
CA LEU A 240 27.50 -20.99 -2.88
C LEU A 240 26.83 -22.09 -2.07
N PRO A 241 25.77 -21.78 -1.31
CA PRO A 241 24.98 -22.80 -0.62
C PRO A 241 24.45 -23.86 -1.58
N ALA A 242 24.41 -25.11 -1.12
CA ALA A 242 24.10 -26.25 -2.00
C ALA A 242 22.63 -26.25 -2.48
N THR A 243 21.71 -25.79 -1.63
CA THR A 243 20.27 -25.81 -1.93
C THR A 243 19.74 -24.42 -2.25
N GLN A 244 18.77 -24.32 -3.17
CA GLN A 244 18.09 -23.06 -3.49
C GLN A 244 17.38 -22.45 -2.26
N GLN A 245 16.84 -23.29 -1.38
CA GLN A 245 16.18 -22.85 -0.15
C GLN A 245 17.16 -22.15 0.79
N GLU A 246 18.35 -22.71 0.96
CA GLU A 246 19.40 -22.10 1.80
C GLU A 246 19.92 -20.80 1.18
N ARG A 247 20.11 -20.75 -0.14
CA ARG A 247 20.45 -19.52 -0.87
C ARG A 247 19.41 -18.42 -0.64
N LEU A 248 18.13 -18.74 -0.79
CA LEU A 248 17.03 -17.80 -0.58
C LEU A 248 17.02 -17.30 0.87
N PHE A 249 17.18 -18.19 1.85
CA PHE A 249 17.22 -17.81 3.26
C PHE A 249 18.36 -16.84 3.58
N LYS A 250 19.58 -17.18 3.15
CA LYS A 250 20.78 -16.35 3.39
C LYS A 250 20.68 -15.01 2.66
N LEU A 251 20.19 -15.01 1.43
CA LEU A 251 19.95 -13.78 0.65
C LEU A 251 18.90 -12.89 1.31
N ALA A 252 17.76 -13.46 1.75
CA ALA A 252 16.71 -12.72 2.43
C ALA A 252 17.23 -12.07 3.72
N LYS A 253 18.05 -12.78 4.50
CA LYS A 253 18.70 -12.23 5.69
C LYS A 253 19.64 -11.08 5.35
N LYS A 254 20.47 -11.21 4.30
CA LYS A 254 21.37 -10.15 3.85
C LYS A 254 20.60 -8.90 3.36
N ILE A 255 19.47 -9.09 2.68
CA ILE A 255 18.54 -8.00 2.30
C ILE A 255 17.98 -7.32 3.56
N ALA A 256 17.56 -8.07 4.58
CA ALA A 256 17.04 -7.51 5.82
C ALA A 256 18.10 -6.69 6.57
N GLU A 257 19.34 -7.18 6.64
CA GLU A 257 20.48 -6.48 7.25
C GLU A 257 20.78 -5.17 6.52
N HIS A 258 20.81 -5.20 5.18
CA HIS A 258 21.02 -4.00 4.38
C HIS A 258 19.87 -2.99 4.51
N ALA A 259 18.62 -3.45 4.49
CA ALA A 259 17.44 -2.61 4.68
C ALA A 259 17.42 -1.94 6.07
N HIS A 260 17.91 -2.64 7.10
CA HIS A 260 18.05 -2.08 8.43
C HIS A 260 19.15 -1.00 8.49
N GLN A 261 20.27 -1.21 7.80
CA GLN A 261 21.36 -0.21 7.70
C GLN A 261 20.92 1.04 6.93
N GLU A 262 20.25 0.85 5.78
CA GLU A 262 19.81 1.94 4.89
C GLU A 262 18.39 2.44 5.19
N ARG A 263 17.86 2.16 6.39
CA ARG A 263 16.46 2.46 6.77
C ARG A 263 16.08 3.93 6.53
N ALA A 264 16.98 4.87 6.84
CA ALA A 264 16.73 6.29 6.63
C ALA A 264 16.63 6.65 5.14
N GLN A 265 17.53 6.11 4.30
CA GLN A 265 17.47 6.33 2.86
C GLN A 265 16.22 5.69 2.24
N LEU A 266 15.85 4.48 2.69
CA LEU A 266 14.65 3.79 2.25
C LEU A 266 13.39 4.59 2.61
N PHE A 267 13.35 5.17 3.82
CA PHE A 267 12.28 6.07 4.24
C PHE A 267 12.15 7.26 3.29
N ASP A 268 13.25 7.95 2.97
CA ASP A 268 13.23 9.11 2.06
C ASP A 268 12.76 8.76 0.66
N ILE A 269 13.17 7.59 0.13
CA ILE A 269 12.72 7.08 -1.17
C ILE A 269 11.20 6.85 -1.16
N LEU A 270 10.70 6.10 -0.17
CA LEU A 270 9.28 5.76 -0.08
C LEU A 270 8.41 7.00 0.19
N TYR A 271 8.88 7.92 1.02
CA TYR A 271 8.21 9.19 1.27
C TYR A 271 8.12 10.02 -0.02
N ARG A 272 9.23 10.20 -0.74
CA ARG A 272 9.23 10.92 -2.03
C ARG A 272 8.32 10.28 -3.07
N GLN A 273 8.30 8.95 -3.16
CA GLN A 273 7.39 8.23 -4.07
C GLN A 273 5.92 8.49 -3.71
N SER A 274 5.58 8.53 -2.42
CA SER A 274 4.21 8.79 -1.97
C SER A 274 3.71 10.19 -2.35
N GLU A 275 4.58 11.21 -2.34
CA GLU A 275 4.27 12.57 -2.80
C GLU A 275 4.05 12.63 -4.32
N GLN A 276 4.79 11.83 -5.09
CA GLN A 276 4.66 11.77 -6.55
C GLN A 276 3.39 11.04 -6.99
N SER A 277 2.95 10.01 -6.26
CA SER A 277 1.69 9.32 -6.52
C SER A 277 0.49 10.21 -6.22
N GLY A 278 0.53 10.98 -5.11
CA GLY A 278 -0.47 12.00 -4.80
C GLY A 278 -0.60 13.05 -5.89
N THR A 279 0.51 13.63 -6.32
CA THR A 279 0.51 14.65 -7.40
C THR A 279 0.12 14.10 -8.77
N ARG A 280 0.39 12.82 -9.09
CA ARG A 280 -0.10 12.19 -10.33
C ARG A 280 -1.60 11.94 -10.30
N LEU A 281 -2.16 11.56 -9.15
CA LEU A 281 -3.61 11.43 -8.97
C LEU A 281 -4.31 12.80 -9.04
N GLU A 282 -3.74 13.82 -8.41
CA GLU A 282 -4.18 15.22 -8.50
C GLU A 282 -4.12 15.74 -9.95
N LYS A 283 -3.06 15.43 -10.70
CA LYS A 283 -2.96 15.76 -12.13
C LYS A 283 -3.96 15.00 -13.00
N ARG A 284 -4.28 13.74 -12.69
CA ARG A 284 -5.34 13.00 -13.41
C ARG A 284 -6.73 13.59 -13.14
N LEU A 285 -6.99 14.09 -11.94
CA LEU A 285 -8.25 14.78 -11.61
C LEU A 285 -8.43 16.07 -12.41
N GLN A 286 -7.40 16.91 -12.51
CA GLN A 286 -7.44 18.13 -13.34
C GLN A 286 -7.67 17.80 -14.82
N ASN A 287 -7.09 16.69 -15.30
CA ASN A 287 -7.24 16.27 -16.70
C ASN A 287 -8.63 15.67 -17.01
N HIS A 288 -9.29 15.02 -16.05
CA HIS A 288 -10.61 14.40 -16.25
C HIS A 288 -11.79 15.31 -15.84
N HIS A 289 -11.56 16.34 -15.02
CA HIS A 289 -12.56 17.33 -14.62
C HIS A 289 -11.98 18.76 -14.62
N PRO A 290 -11.71 19.35 -15.80
CA PRO A 290 -11.05 20.66 -15.92
C PRO A 290 -11.92 21.86 -15.47
N ALA A 291 -13.11 21.62 -14.94
CA ALA A 291 -14.03 22.65 -14.43
C ALA A 291 -14.23 22.59 -12.89
N LEU A 292 -13.34 21.89 -12.17
CA LEU A 292 -13.21 21.97 -10.71
C LEU A 292 -11.97 22.78 -10.32
#